data_AF-A0A8X7Y4C5-F1
#
_entry.id   AF-A0A8X7Y4C5-F1
#
_cell.length_a   1.000
_cell.length_b   1.000
_cell.length_c   1.000
_cell.angle_alpha   90.00
_cell.angle_beta   90.00
_cell.angle_gamma   90.00
#
_symmetry.space_group_name_H-M   'P 1'
#
loop_
_entity.id
_entity.type
_entity.pdbx_description
1 polymer ?
#
loop_
_entity_poly.entity_id
_entity_poly.type
_entity_poly.pdbx_seq_one_letter_code
_entity_poly.pdbx_strand_id
1 'polypeptide(L)'
;MIGEATSSGGGGKDDSAAVSARKNKKPNYSRFTQQELPACKPILTPGWVITSFIVVGVVFIPIGLASLYASEHVVEIVERYDKDCIPPDYRNNSLHYIQTSEINKTCTMTINVSPISLLDVPKHMKSPVFIYYELDNFYQNHRRLVHGMHKEFPCKSHLCCLWILKFEFSSVVDMESSCARVLLTCFCNLKCENFADRYVKSRSDKQLRSKASEGVTETCKPEAVTSNGQPIVPCGLVAWSLFNDTYRFSVKKEVLDVSKKNIAWKSDQEHKFGSDVYPKNFQSGSLIGGGKLNPSIPLSEQVDLIVWMRTAALPNFRKLYGKIEKDLQANTTIAVTIENNYNTYSFGGKKKLVLSTTSWIGGKNSFLGRAYIAIGGLCLFLAVCFVFVYVFKPRPLGDPSYLSWNRNPSGQMN
;
A
#
# COMPACT_ATOMS: atom_id res chain seq x y z
N MET A 1 -40.80 -51.82 -5.34
CA MET A 1 -42.20 -52.21 -5.04
C MET A 1 -43.07 -51.18 -5.75
N ILE A 2 -43.33 -51.34 -7.06
CA ILE A 2 -44.33 -52.23 -7.69
C ILE A 2 -45.73 -51.96 -7.14
N GLY A 3 -46.62 -51.51 -8.03
CA GLY A 3 -48.06 -51.35 -7.80
C GLY A 3 -48.73 -50.54 -8.91
N GLU A 4 -48.80 -51.13 -10.11
CA GLU A 4 -49.66 -50.72 -11.25
C GLU A 4 -51.15 -51.05 -11.02
N ALA A 5 -51.97 -50.60 -11.99
CA ALA A 5 -53.30 -51.08 -12.42
C ALA A 5 -54.55 -50.44 -11.75
N THR A 6 -55.67 -50.10 -12.40
CA THR A 6 -56.12 -50.02 -13.82
C THR A 6 -57.45 -49.22 -13.87
N SER A 7 -57.77 -48.75 -15.08
CA SER A 7 -58.90 -47.97 -15.62
C SER A 7 -60.36 -48.36 -15.28
N SER A 8 -61.26 -47.35 -15.37
CA SER A 8 -62.48 -47.25 -16.22
C SER A 8 -63.36 -46.15 -15.58
N GLY A 9 -63.96 -45.15 -16.22
CA GLY A 9 -64.59 -45.02 -17.53
C GLY A 9 -65.93 -44.29 -17.29
N GLY A 10 -66.30 -43.33 -18.13
CA GLY A 10 -67.68 -42.85 -18.23
C GLY A 10 -67.98 -41.43 -17.73
N GLY A 11 -68.03 -40.49 -18.68
CA GLY A 11 -69.24 -39.74 -19.03
C GLY A 11 -69.87 -38.76 -18.02
N GLY A 12 -70.10 -37.55 -18.53
CA GLY A 12 -71.31 -36.79 -18.18
C GLY A 12 -71.07 -35.53 -17.38
N LYS A 13 -71.34 -34.40 -18.05
CA LYS A 13 -71.60 -33.08 -17.45
C LYS A 13 -72.56 -33.22 -16.27
N ASP A 14 -72.29 -32.49 -15.20
CA ASP A 14 -73.29 -31.59 -14.63
C ASP A 14 -72.59 -30.44 -13.91
N ASP A 15 -72.73 -29.26 -14.53
CA ASP A 15 -72.45 -27.98 -13.94
C ASP A 15 -73.39 -27.77 -12.76
N SER A 16 -72.88 -27.74 -11.52
CA SER A 16 -73.48 -26.93 -10.46
C SER A 16 -72.57 -26.85 -9.23
N ALA A 17 -72.37 -25.61 -8.80
CA ALA A 17 -71.75 -25.19 -7.54
C ALA A 17 -70.24 -25.45 -7.39
N ALA A 18 -69.45 -24.74 -8.20
CA ALA A 18 -68.15 -24.27 -7.74
C ALA A 18 -68.35 -23.39 -6.49
N VAL A 19 -68.33 -23.99 -5.31
CA VAL A 19 -68.02 -23.26 -4.08
C VAL A 19 -66.65 -22.66 -4.33
N SER A 20 -66.60 -21.36 -4.62
CA SER A 20 -65.34 -20.65 -4.77
C SER A 20 -64.59 -20.84 -3.45
N ALA A 21 -63.60 -21.73 -3.43
CA ALA A 21 -62.68 -21.84 -2.32
C ALA A 21 -62.11 -20.43 -2.15
N ARG A 22 -62.45 -19.76 -1.04
CA ARG A 22 -61.90 -18.43 -0.72
C ARG A 22 -60.39 -18.54 -0.88
N LYS A 23 -59.82 -17.93 -1.92
CA LYS A 23 -58.37 -17.89 -2.12
C LYS A 23 -57.79 -17.26 -0.86
N ASN A 24 -57.17 -18.08 -0.02
CA ASN A 24 -56.57 -17.63 1.21
C ASN A 24 -55.37 -16.74 0.84
N LYS A 25 -55.55 -15.43 0.88
CA LYS A 25 -54.50 -14.44 0.60
C LYS A 25 -53.54 -14.28 1.79
N LYS A 26 -53.68 -15.09 2.84
CA LYS A 26 -52.78 -15.05 3.99
C LYS A 26 -51.38 -15.47 3.55
N PRO A 27 -50.35 -14.66 3.81
CA PRO A 27 -48.97 -15.04 3.51
C PRO A 27 -48.58 -16.28 4.31
N ASN A 28 -47.76 -17.15 3.69
CA ASN A 28 -47.25 -18.35 4.37
C ASN A 28 -46.49 -17.96 5.63
N TYR A 29 -46.86 -18.57 6.76
CA TYR A 29 -46.21 -18.33 8.03
C TYR A 29 -44.84 -19.00 8.08
N SER A 30 -43.80 -18.21 8.30
CA SER A 30 -42.47 -18.64 8.73
C SER A 30 -41.88 -17.55 9.62
N ARG A 31 -40.94 -17.89 10.51
CA ARG A 31 -40.26 -16.89 11.35
C ARG A 31 -39.55 -15.81 10.52
N PHE A 32 -39.11 -16.15 9.31
CA PHE A 32 -38.54 -15.19 8.37
C PHE A 32 -39.61 -14.25 7.79
N THR A 33 -40.73 -14.78 7.31
CA THR A 33 -41.82 -13.97 6.73
C THR A 33 -42.54 -13.10 7.77
N GLN A 34 -42.48 -13.48 9.05
CA GLN A 34 -43.01 -12.69 10.17
C GLN A 34 -41.96 -11.80 10.86
N GLN A 35 -40.70 -11.83 10.42
CA GLN A 35 -39.59 -11.09 11.04
C GLN A 35 -39.36 -11.44 12.52
N GLU A 36 -39.69 -12.67 12.92
CA GLU A 36 -39.53 -13.25 14.26
C GLU A 36 -38.24 -14.06 14.39
N LEU A 37 -37.20 -13.71 13.62
CA LEU A 37 -35.89 -14.36 13.75
C LEU A 37 -35.25 -14.01 15.10
N PRO A 38 -34.49 -14.94 15.72
CA PRO A 38 -33.76 -14.64 16.93
C PRO A 38 -32.75 -13.51 16.63
N ALA A 39 -32.89 -12.40 17.34
CA ALA A 39 -32.03 -11.23 17.20
C ALA A 39 -31.53 -10.79 18.57
N CYS A 40 -30.23 -10.52 18.67
CA CYS A 40 -29.66 -9.81 19.81
C CYS A 40 -29.73 -8.31 19.53
N LYS A 41 -30.39 -7.56 20.41
CA LYS A 41 -30.48 -6.09 20.33
C LYS A 41 -29.66 -5.48 21.46
N PRO A 42 -28.34 -5.27 21.26
CA PRO A 42 -27.50 -4.73 22.32
C PRO A 42 -27.90 -3.27 22.59
N ILE A 43 -28.42 -3.02 23.80
CA ILE A 43 -28.71 -1.68 24.26
C ILE A 43 -27.43 -1.12 24.89
N LEU A 44 -26.90 -0.02 24.34
CA LEU A 44 -25.70 0.63 24.86
C LEU A 44 -26.03 1.36 26.18
N THR A 45 -25.95 0.64 27.30
CA THR A 45 -26.04 1.28 28.63
C THR A 45 -24.73 2.02 28.97
N PRO A 46 -24.76 3.09 29.79
CA PRO A 46 -23.56 3.82 30.19
C PRO A 46 -22.46 2.93 30.78
N GLY A 47 -22.82 1.93 31.59
CA GLY A 47 -21.86 0.97 32.16
C GLY A 47 -21.09 0.21 31.07
N TRP A 48 -21.79 -0.42 30.13
CA TRP A 48 -21.16 -1.12 28.99
C TRP A 48 -20.27 -0.21 28.14
N VAL A 49 -20.70 1.03 27.90
CA VAL A 49 -19.92 2.01 27.12
C VAL A 49 -18.64 2.42 27.84
N ILE A 50 -18.73 2.77 29.14
CA ILE A 50 -17.58 3.15 29.97
C ILE A 50 -16.58 2.00 30.06
N THR A 51 -17.05 0.78 30.36
CA THR A 51 -16.18 -0.40 30.43
C THR A 51 -15.49 -0.65 29.10
N SER A 52 -16.18 -0.51 27.97
CA SER A 52 -15.60 -0.69 26.64
C SER A 52 -14.48 0.33 26.37
N PHE A 53 -14.70 1.61 26.67
CA PHE A 53 -13.68 2.64 26.49
C PHE A 53 -12.46 2.44 27.40
N ILE A 54 -12.67 2.03 28.66
CA ILE A 54 -11.57 1.71 29.59
C ILE A 54 -10.75 0.53 29.06
N VAL A 55 -11.40 -0.56 28.64
CA VAL A 55 -10.72 -1.74 28.10
C VAL A 55 -9.90 -1.39 26.86
N VAL A 56 -10.48 -0.64 25.90
CA VAL A 56 -9.75 -0.21 24.71
C VAL A 56 -8.54 0.66 25.08
N GLY A 57 -8.71 1.62 25.99
CA GLY A 57 -7.61 2.48 26.44
C GLY A 57 -6.48 1.71 27.14
N VAL A 58 -6.83 0.83 28.07
CA VAL A 58 -5.87 0.01 28.84
C VAL A 58 -5.12 -0.99 27.95
N VAL A 59 -5.72 -1.47 26.86
CA VAL A 59 -5.05 -2.37 25.90
C VAL A 59 -4.22 -1.58 24.88
N PHE A 60 -4.73 -0.47 24.36
CA PHE A 60 -4.08 0.27 23.27
C PHE A 60 -2.84 1.04 23.74
N ILE A 61 -2.82 1.55 24.97
CA ILE A 61 -1.67 2.32 25.48
C ILE A 61 -0.41 1.43 25.61
N PRO A 62 -0.43 0.25 26.26
CA PRO A 62 0.73 -0.64 26.31
C PRO A 62 1.20 -1.10 24.93
N ILE A 63 0.27 -1.43 24.02
CA ILE A 63 0.61 -1.81 22.64
C ILE A 63 1.27 -0.64 21.92
N GLY A 64 0.75 0.57 22.09
CA GLY A 64 1.30 1.79 21.51
C GLY A 64 2.69 2.12 22.03
N LEU A 65 2.90 2.02 23.35
CA LEU A 65 4.22 2.21 23.98
C LEU A 65 5.24 1.15 23.51
N ALA A 66 4.85 -0.12 23.48
CA ALA A 66 5.72 -1.20 23.00
C ALA A 66 6.08 -1.04 21.52
N SER A 67 5.11 -0.64 20.69
CA SER A 67 5.32 -0.38 19.26
C SER A 67 6.21 0.85 19.02
N LEU A 68 6.02 1.92 19.80
CA LEU A 68 6.83 3.14 19.73
C LEU A 68 8.27 2.84 20.17
N TYR A 69 8.45 2.13 21.29
CA TYR A 69 9.76 1.68 21.77
C TYR A 69 10.47 0.85 20.70
N ALA A 70 9.81 -0.14 20.11
CA ALA A 70 10.37 -0.97 19.06
C ALA A 70 10.80 -0.15 17.84
N SER A 71 10.00 0.85 17.44
CA SER A 71 10.31 1.73 16.33
C SER A 71 11.49 2.69 16.63
N GLU A 72 11.65 3.18 17.85
CA GLU A 72 12.72 4.12 18.22
C GLU A 72 14.08 3.44 18.43
N HIS A 73 14.08 2.13 18.65
CA HIS A 73 15.29 1.30 18.68
C HIS A 73 15.85 1.04 17.28
N VAL A 74 15.04 1.20 16.23
CA VAL A 74 15.52 1.06 14.84
C VAL A 74 16.43 2.23 14.49
N VAL A 75 17.69 1.90 14.18
CA VAL A 75 18.66 2.82 13.62
C VAL A 75 18.51 2.85 12.11
N GLU A 76 18.37 4.05 11.55
CA GLU A 76 18.26 4.30 10.12
C GLU A 76 19.17 5.47 9.74
N ILE A 77 19.99 5.26 8.73
CA ILE A 77 20.89 6.26 8.13
C ILE A 77 20.43 6.45 6.68
N VAL A 78 20.13 7.69 6.30
CA VAL A 78 19.62 8.04 4.96
C VAL A 78 20.57 9.06 4.35
N GLU A 79 21.27 8.67 3.29
CA GLU A 79 22.25 9.51 2.63
C GLU A 79 21.86 9.75 1.18
N ARG A 80 21.81 11.02 0.79
CA ARG A 80 21.39 11.44 -0.55
C ARG A 80 22.62 11.56 -1.46
N TYR A 81 22.72 10.72 -2.48
CA TYR A 81 23.92 10.69 -3.34
C TYR A 81 23.70 11.26 -4.75
N ASP A 82 22.47 11.60 -5.15
CA ASP A 82 22.24 12.12 -6.52
C ASP A 82 22.97 13.43 -6.83
N LYS A 83 23.28 14.27 -5.84
CA LYS A 83 24.07 15.51 -6.05
C LYS A 83 25.52 15.36 -5.63
N ASP A 84 25.76 14.61 -4.55
CA ASP A 84 27.09 14.49 -3.95
C ASP A 84 28.04 13.69 -4.84
N CYS A 85 27.49 12.77 -5.63
CA CYS A 85 28.24 11.99 -6.61
C CYS A 85 28.34 12.60 -8.00
N ILE A 86 28.07 13.91 -8.14
CA ILE A 86 28.32 14.65 -9.38
C ILE A 86 29.56 15.52 -9.18
N PRO A 87 30.60 15.38 -10.03
CA PRO A 87 31.78 16.25 -9.99
C PRO A 87 31.39 17.73 -10.15
N PRO A 88 32.14 18.67 -9.54
CA PRO A 88 31.85 20.11 -9.61
C PRO A 88 31.58 20.64 -11.03
N ASP A 89 32.35 20.15 -12.01
CA ASP A 89 32.27 20.57 -13.42
C ASP A 89 30.92 20.25 -14.08
N TYR A 90 30.21 19.23 -13.58
CA TYR A 90 28.94 18.75 -14.15
C TYR A 90 27.72 19.08 -13.31
N ARG A 91 27.86 19.83 -12.21
CA ARG A 91 26.72 20.15 -11.31
C ARG A 91 25.58 20.90 -12.01
N ASN A 92 25.92 21.74 -12.98
CA ASN A 92 24.94 22.50 -13.77
C ASN A 92 24.37 21.70 -14.95
N ASN A 93 25.01 20.59 -15.33
CA ASN A 93 24.61 19.74 -16.45
C ASN A 93 24.65 18.25 -16.06
N SER A 94 23.90 17.91 -15.01
CA SER A 94 23.83 16.55 -14.46
C SER A 94 23.26 15.52 -15.44
N LEU A 95 22.38 15.97 -16.35
CA LEU A 95 21.81 15.14 -17.41
C LEU A 95 22.88 14.66 -18.40
N HIS A 96 23.78 15.54 -18.82
CA HIS A 96 24.88 15.16 -19.70
C HIS A 96 25.80 14.15 -19.02
N TYR A 97 26.20 14.42 -17.77
CA TYR A 97 27.05 13.52 -17.00
C TYR A 97 26.51 12.08 -16.92
N ILE A 98 25.21 11.91 -16.67
CA ILE A 98 24.62 10.58 -16.54
C ILE A 98 24.44 9.88 -17.90
N GLN A 99 24.20 10.64 -18.98
CA GLN A 99 23.94 10.09 -20.31
C GLN A 99 25.22 9.70 -21.06
N THR A 100 26.35 10.37 -20.79
CA THR A 100 27.63 10.09 -21.46
C THR A 100 28.22 8.77 -21.00
N SER A 101 28.50 7.85 -21.92
CA SER A 101 29.10 6.54 -21.64
C SER A 101 30.56 6.61 -21.24
N GLU A 102 31.34 7.55 -21.78
CA GLU A 102 32.80 7.62 -21.56
C GLU A 102 33.21 8.06 -20.14
N ILE A 103 32.31 8.72 -19.41
CA ILE A 103 32.62 9.26 -18.08
C ILE A 103 32.47 8.16 -17.03
N ASN A 104 33.49 8.02 -16.17
CA ASN A 104 33.42 7.17 -14.99
C ASN A 104 32.42 7.76 -13.97
N LYS A 105 31.38 6.98 -13.65
CA LYS A 105 30.28 7.35 -12.75
C LYS A 105 30.46 6.82 -11.33
N THR A 106 31.66 6.33 -11.02
CA THR A 106 32.00 5.81 -9.71
C THR A 106 32.29 6.96 -8.76
N CYS A 107 31.63 6.94 -7.61
CA CYS A 107 31.74 7.93 -6.57
C CYS A 107 31.95 7.24 -5.22
N THR A 108 32.91 7.73 -4.45
CA THR A 108 33.15 7.24 -3.09
C THR A 108 32.67 8.29 -2.09
N MET A 109 31.74 7.90 -1.22
CA MET A 109 31.23 8.74 -0.13
C MET A 109 31.50 8.08 1.22
N THR A 110 31.70 8.90 2.24
CA THR A 110 31.88 8.43 3.63
C THR A 110 30.63 8.68 4.43
N ILE A 111 30.05 7.61 4.96
CA ILE A 111 28.90 7.65 5.85
C ILE A 111 29.41 7.45 7.26
N ASN A 112 29.17 8.41 8.14
CA ASN A 112 29.46 8.25 9.55
C ASN A 112 28.28 7.54 10.22
N VAL A 113 28.54 6.45 10.94
CA VAL A 113 27.54 5.78 11.80
C VAL A 113 27.38 6.59 13.09
N SER A 114 27.00 7.86 12.93
CA SER A 114 26.66 8.81 13.97
C SER A 114 25.36 9.50 13.59
N PRO A 115 24.49 9.82 14.54
CA PRO A 115 23.26 10.50 14.24
C PRO A 115 23.50 11.95 13.79
N ILE A 116 22.55 12.47 13.01
CA ILE A 116 22.62 13.80 12.36
C ILE A 116 22.49 14.95 13.40
N SER A 117 22.08 14.66 14.63
CA SER A 117 21.92 15.64 15.71
C SER A 117 22.92 15.41 16.84
N LEU A 118 23.53 16.48 17.37
CA LEU A 118 24.40 16.46 18.56
C LEU A 118 23.68 15.97 19.84
N LEU A 119 22.35 15.84 19.81
CA LEU A 119 21.54 15.31 20.91
C LEU A 119 21.33 13.79 20.87
N ASP A 120 21.69 13.12 19.77
CA ASP A 120 21.41 11.70 19.59
C ASP A 120 22.65 10.86 19.96
N VAL A 121 22.42 9.80 20.74
CA VAL A 121 23.49 8.86 21.13
C VAL A 121 23.88 8.01 19.92
N PRO A 122 25.18 7.82 19.63
CA PRO A 122 25.62 6.93 18.57
C PRO A 122 25.15 5.49 18.89
N LYS A 123 24.32 4.92 18.01
CA LYS A 123 23.70 3.60 18.21
C LYS A 123 24.38 2.55 17.33
N HIS A 124 24.72 1.44 17.97
CA HIS A 124 25.18 0.21 17.33
C HIS A 124 24.10 -0.39 16.42
N MET A 125 24.43 -0.73 15.17
CA MET A 125 23.53 -1.44 14.27
C MET A 125 23.78 -2.95 14.36
N LYS A 126 22.83 -3.68 14.96
CA LYS A 126 22.87 -5.13 15.05
C LYS A 126 22.57 -5.78 13.69
N SER A 127 23.30 -6.83 13.35
CA SER A 127 23.08 -7.64 12.15
C SER A 127 21.73 -8.38 12.19
N PRO A 128 21.11 -8.62 11.02
CA PRO A 128 21.49 -8.13 9.70
C PRO A 128 21.14 -6.65 9.48
N VAL A 129 22.05 -5.89 8.86
CA VAL A 129 21.80 -4.50 8.45
C VAL A 129 21.29 -4.50 7.02
N PHE A 130 20.09 -3.97 6.80
CA PHE A 130 19.47 -3.95 5.48
C PHE A 130 19.86 -2.69 4.72
N ILE A 131 20.20 -2.88 3.45
CA ILE A 131 20.54 -1.82 2.51
C ILE A 131 19.34 -1.62 1.60
N TYR A 132 18.78 -0.42 1.60
CA TYR A 132 17.74 -0.01 0.67
C TYR A 132 18.24 1.11 -0.21
N TYR A 133 17.74 1.17 -1.44
CA TYR A 133 17.76 2.38 -2.23
C TYR A 133 16.38 3.03 -2.18
N GLU A 134 16.35 4.34 -2.02
CA GLU A 134 15.15 5.16 -2.06
C GLU A 134 15.16 5.99 -3.34
N LEU A 135 14.07 5.91 -4.09
CA LEU A 135 13.81 6.74 -5.25
C LEU A 135 12.65 7.67 -4.92
N ASP A 136 12.87 8.96 -5.12
CA ASP A 136 11.83 9.98 -5.02
C ASP A 136 11.31 10.38 -6.40
N ASN A 137 10.06 10.81 -6.45
CA ASN A 137 9.39 11.32 -7.65
C ASN A 137 9.37 10.30 -8.82
N PHE A 138 9.33 9.00 -8.52
CA PHE A 138 9.23 7.94 -9.51
C PHE A 138 7.88 7.21 -9.38
N TYR A 139 6.98 7.48 -10.31
CA TYR A 139 5.59 7.02 -10.20
C TYR A 139 5.37 5.63 -10.80
N GLN A 140 5.71 4.57 -10.05
CA GLN A 140 5.40 3.19 -10.49
C GLN A 140 3.89 2.93 -10.61
N ASN A 141 3.08 3.61 -9.80
CA ASN A 141 1.63 3.44 -9.72
C ASN A 141 0.84 4.34 -10.70
N HIS A 142 1.50 5.23 -11.46
CA HIS A 142 0.79 6.26 -12.21
C HIS A 142 0.57 5.89 -13.68
N ARG A 143 -0.68 6.12 -14.12
CA ARG A 143 -1.25 6.05 -15.47
C ARG A 143 -0.38 6.57 -16.65
N ARG A 144 0.57 7.50 -16.44
CA ARG A 144 1.35 8.15 -17.50
C ARG A 144 2.85 7.97 -17.29
N LEU A 145 3.38 6.87 -17.81
CA LEU A 145 4.81 6.72 -18.14
C LEU A 145 4.88 5.95 -19.45
N VAL A 146 4.57 6.63 -20.57
CA VAL A 146 4.86 6.12 -21.92
C VAL A 146 5.32 7.28 -22.76
N HIS A 147 6.56 7.16 -23.23
CA HIS A 147 7.31 8.09 -24.08
C HIS A 147 7.65 9.44 -23.43
N GLY A 148 8.90 9.50 -22.96
CA GLY A 148 9.55 10.71 -22.50
C GLY A 148 9.76 10.72 -20.99
N MET A 149 11.01 10.52 -20.56
CA MET A 149 11.53 11.22 -19.38
C MET A 149 11.64 12.73 -19.68
N HIS A 150 10.60 13.31 -20.26
CA HIS A 150 10.49 14.69 -20.68
C HIS A 150 9.02 15.09 -20.58
N LYS A 151 8.79 16.15 -19.80
CA LYS A 151 7.55 16.90 -19.56
C LYS A 151 6.66 16.39 -18.43
N GLU A 152 6.81 17.07 -17.30
CA GLU A 152 5.70 17.41 -16.40
C GLU A 152 4.50 17.91 -17.21
N PHE A 153 3.34 17.28 -16.98
CA PHE A 153 2.07 17.98 -17.08
C PHE A 153 1.57 18.18 -15.65
N PRO A 154 1.61 19.40 -15.09
CA PRO A 154 0.98 19.64 -13.81
C PRO A 154 -0.54 19.52 -14.01
N CYS A 155 -1.14 18.47 -13.47
CA CYS A 155 -2.52 18.59 -13.02
C CYS A 155 -2.48 19.58 -11.85
N LYS A 156 -2.69 20.87 -12.14
CA LYS A 156 -3.00 21.88 -11.14
C LYS A 156 -4.36 21.52 -10.51
N SER A 157 -4.36 20.58 -9.56
CA SER A 157 -5.49 20.37 -8.65
C SER A 157 -5.34 21.29 -7.45
N HIS A 158 -5.33 22.60 -7.67
CA HIS A 158 -5.26 23.58 -6.58
C HIS A 158 -6.60 23.77 -5.85
N LEU A 159 -7.64 23.01 -6.21
CA LEU A 159 -8.97 23.10 -5.59
C LEU A 159 -9.51 21.81 -4.95
N CYS A 160 -8.82 20.66 -5.07
CA CYS A 160 -9.35 19.39 -4.52
C CYS A 160 -8.83 19.06 -3.11
N CYS A 161 -7.66 19.57 -2.70
CA CYS A 161 -7.09 19.27 -1.38
C CYS A 161 -7.61 20.15 -0.23
N LEU A 162 -8.36 21.22 -0.51
CA LEU A 162 -8.86 22.10 0.55
C LEU A 162 -10.04 21.54 1.35
N TRP A 163 -10.60 20.39 0.96
CA TRP A 163 -11.75 19.77 1.66
C TRP A 163 -11.38 18.59 2.57
N ILE A 164 -10.11 18.15 2.61
CA ILE A 164 -9.68 17.01 3.43
C ILE A 164 -9.08 17.43 4.78
N LEU A 165 -8.69 18.69 4.96
CA LEU A 165 -8.10 19.20 6.21
C LEU A 165 -9.08 19.96 7.13
N LYS A 166 -10.39 19.73 6.98
CA LYS A 166 -11.41 20.30 7.89
C LYS A 166 -12.36 19.23 8.40
N PHE A 167 -11.78 18.14 8.90
CA PHE A 167 -12.48 17.13 9.68
C PHE A 167 -11.76 16.97 11.04
N GLU A 168 -11.77 18.04 11.82
CA GLU A 168 -11.55 17.99 13.26
C GLU A 168 -12.76 18.61 13.96
N PHE A 169 -13.33 17.83 14.89
CA PHE A 169 -14.25 18.24 15.95
C PHE A 169 -15.56 18.96 15.56
N SER A 170 -16.60 18.17 15.28
CA SER A 170 -17.87 18.39 15.97
C SER A 170 -18.77 17.16 15.93
N SER A 171 -19.04 16.65 17.13
CA SER A 171 -20.38 16.34 17.63
C SER A 171 -21.30 15.48 16.75
N VAL A 172 -21.49 14.25 17.20
CA VAL A 172 -22.75 13.49 17.15
C VAL A 172 -23.94 14.46 17.26
N VAL A 173 -24.78 14.59 16.23
CA VAL A 173 -26.28 14.58 16.19
C VAL A 173 -26.72 14.76 14.72
N ASP A 174 -27.76 14.02 14.32
CA ASP A 174 -28.59 14.09 13.10
C ASP A 174 -28.11 13.50 11.76
N MET A 175 -28.71 12.34 11.48
CA MET A 175 -28.69 11.60 10.22
C MET A 175 -30.08 11.73 9.56
N GLU A 176 -30.30 12.80 8.83
CA GLU A 176 -31.31 12.87 7.76
C GLU A 176 -30.97 14.03 6.83
N SER A 177 -31.22 13.89 5.52
CA SER A 177 -31.05 14.90 4.45
C SER A 177 -29.66 15.09 3.76
N SER A 178 -28.98 14.00 3.39
CA SER A 178 -27.84 14.04 2.43
C SER A 178 -28.04 13.25 1.12
N CYS A 179 -29.28 13.06 0.66
CA CYS A 179 -29.53 12.34 -0.61
C CYS A 179 -29.59 13.26 -1.85
N ALA A 180 -29.72 14.58 -1.69
CA ALA A 180 -29.96 15.51 -2.82
C ALA A 180 -28.71 16.22 -3.39
N ARG A 181 -27.52 16.06 -2.79
CA ARG A 181 -26.27 16.69 -3.28
C ARG A 181 -25.31 15.77 -4.02
N VAL A 182 -25.64 14.49 -4.16
CA VAL A 182 -24.83 13.50 -4.89
C VAL A 182 -25.00 13.60 -6.42
N LEU A 183 -26.07 14.25 -6.90
CA LEU A 183 -26.42 14.28 -8.33
C LEU A 183 -25.65 15.31 -9.17
N LEU A 184 -24.94 16.27 -8.58
CA LEU A 184 -24.20 17.29 -9.34
C LEU A 184 -22.67 17.06 -9.38
N THR A 185 -22.16 16.03 -8.71
CA THR A 185 -20.73 15.65 -8.74
C THR A 185 -20.42 14.56 -9.78
N CYS A 186 -21.43 14.01 -10.45
CA CYS A 186 -21.25 12.89 -11.39
C CYS A 186 -20.95 13.30 -12.85
N PHE A 187 -21.05 14.58 -13.22
CA PHE A 187 -20.89 15.00 -14.62
C PHE A 187 -19.45 15.30 -15.08
N CYS A 188 -18.43 15.13 -14.23
CA CYS A 188 -17.02 15.28 -14.64
C CYS A 188 -16.31 13.95 -14.94
N ASN A 189 -17.04 12.83 -15.03
CA ASN A 189 -16.46 11.49 -15.17
C ASN A 189 -16.58 10.84 -16.57
N LEU A 190 -17.23 11.45 -17.56
CA LEU A 190 -17.55 10.73 -18.81
C LEU A 190 -16.56 10.87 -19.99
N LYS A 191 -15.29 11.23 -19.76
CA LYS A 191 -14.26 11.12 -20.82
C LYS A 191 -12.85 10.82 -20.32
N CYS A 192 -12.75 9.98 -19.28
CA CYS A 192 -11.48 9.46 -18.77
C CYS A 192 -11.41 7.92 -18.69
N GLU A 193 -12.38 7.20 -19.23
CA GLU A 193 -12.29 5.78 -19.60
C GLU A 193 -11.72 5.73 -21.02
N ASN A 194 -10.41 5.49 -21.23
CA ASN A 194 -9.97 4.18 -21.74
C ASN A 194 -8.44 4.05 -21.79
N PHE A 195 -7.67 4.59 -20.85
CA PHE A 195 -6.19 4.53 -20.96
C PHE A 195 -5.48 4.64 -19.58
N ALA A 196 -5.96 3.89 -18.58
CA ALA A 196 -5.65 4.13 -17.17
C ALA A 196 -4.41 3.46 -16.57
N ASP A 197 -3.73 2.55 -17.28
CA ASP A 197 -2.92 1.55 -16.59
C ASP A 197 -1.50 1.28 -17.14
N ARG A 198 -0.90 2.20 -17.89
CA ARG A 198 0.20 1.80 -18.79
C ARG A 198 1.49 1.29 -18.14
N TYR A 199 1.98 1.84 -17.01
CA TYR A 199 3.26 1.34 -16.46
C TYR A 199 3.10 0.00 -15.73
N VAL A 200 2.25 -0.08 -14.70
CA VAL A 200 2.05 -1.32 -13.91
C VAL A 200 1.57 -2.49 -14.78
N LYS A 201 0.71 -2.22 -15.79
CA LYS A 201 0.23 -3.26 -16.70
C LYS A 201 1.19 -3.56 -17.86
N SER A 202 2.23 -2.76 -18.08
CA SER A 202 3.27 -3.04 -19.07
C SER A 202 4.24 -4.10 -18.55
N ARG A 203 3.71 -5.31 -18.43
CA ARG A 203 4.39 -6.58 -18.11
C ARG A 203 3.48 -7.75 -18.47
N SER A 204 4.03 -8.95 -18.57
CA SER A 204 3.27 -10.18 -18.82
C SER A 204 3.55 -11.22 -17.73
N ASP A 205 2.62 -11.40 -16.81
CA ASP A 205 2.79 -12.37 -15.71
C ASP A 205 2.86 -13.82 -16.21
N LYS A 206 2.27 -14.12 -17.38
CA LYS A 206 2.40 -15.44 -18.03
C LYS A 206 3.82 -15.66 -18.55
N GLN A 207 4.41 -14.64 -19.19
CA GLN A 207 5.77 -14.66 -19.70
C GLN A 207 6.79 -14.87 -18.57
N LEU A 208 6.61 -14.19 -17.45
CA LEU A 208 7.51 -14.29 -16.30
C LEU A 208 7.50 -15.69 -15.67
N ARG A 209 6.37 -16.40 -15.72
CA ARG A 209 6.18 -17.70 -15.06
C ARG A 209 6.62 -18.91 -15.87
N SER A 210 6.52 -18.86 -17.20
CA SER A 210 6.71 -20.06 -18.03
C SER A 210 7.32 -19.74 -19.39
N LYS A 211 8.29 -20.57 -19.79
CA LYS A 211 8.94 -20.51 -21.10
C LYS A 211 7.98 -20.63 -22.28
N ALA A 212 6.91 -21.42 -22.13
CA ALA A 212 5.92 -21.61 -23.19
C ALA A 212 5.15 -20.31 -23.54
N SER A 213 5.11 -19.36 -22.60
CA SER A 213 4.43 -18.07 -22.76
C SER A 213 5.39 -16.93 -23.09
N GLU A 214 6.63 -17.21 -23.51
CA GLU A 214 7.63 -16.19 -23.86
C GLU A 214 7.13 -15.21 -24.95
N GLY A 215 6.33 -15.70 -25.90
CA GLY A 215 5.74 -14.89 -26.97
C GLY A 215 4.53 -14.06 -26.57
N VAL A 216 4.00 -14.20 -25.35
CA VAL A 216 2.81 -13.47 -24.89
C VAL A 216 3.19 -12.07 -24.40
N THR A 217 3.27 -11.12 -25.32
CA THR A 217 3.80 -9.76 -25.08
C THR A 217 2.78 -8.63 -25.29
N GLU A 218 1.50 -8.95 -25.52
CA GLU A 218 0.45 -7.97 -25.86
C GLU A 218 0.31 -6.83 -24.83
N THR A 219 0.38 -7.17 -23.54
CA THR A 219 0.26 -6.20 -22.44
C THR A 219 1.55 -5.42 -22.21
N CYS A 220 2.69 -5.87 -22.74
CA CYS A 220 4.02 -5.29 -22.51
C CYS A 220 4.35 -4.06 -23.37
N LYS A 221 3.41 -3.53 -24.14
CA LYS A 221 3.69 -2.34 -24.97
C LYS A 221 4.14 -1.15 -24.10
N PRO A 222 5.03 -0.27 -24.61
CA PRO A 222 5.71 -0.34 -25.90
C PRO A 222 6.87 -1.35 -25.97
N GLU A 223 7.48 -1.71 -24.84
CA GLU A 223 8.67 -2.59 -24.76
C GLU A 223 8.32 -4.08 -24.84
N ALA A 224 7.57 -4.46 -25.88
CA ALA A 224 7.08 -5.83 -26.08
C ALA A 224 8.03 -6.68 -26.94
N VAL A 225 8.56 -6.08 -28.01
CA VAL A 225 9.35 -6.74 -29.05
C VAL A 225 10.50 -5.84 -29.49
N THR A 226 11.56 -6.43 -30.04
CA THR A 226 12.65 -5.69 -30.67
C THR A 226 12.22 -5.06 -32.00
N SER A 227 13.07 -4.20 -32.57
CA SER A 227 12.89 -3.65 -33.92
C SER A 227 12.71 -4.74 -35.00
N ASN A 228 13.24 -5.93 -34.76
CA ASN A 228 13.18 -7.07 -35.68
C ASN A 228 11.96 -7.97 -35.41
N GLY A 229 11.05 -7.57 -34.53
CA GLY A 229 9.83 -8.30 -34.19
C GLY A 229 10.02 -9.48 -33.23
N GLN A 230 11.22 -9.70 -32.68
CA GLN A 230 11.44 -10.77 -31.71
C GLN A 230 10.96 -10.37 -30.30
N PRO A 231 10.37 -11.29 -29.52
CA PRO A 231 9.94 -10.99 -28.16
C PRO A 231 11.12 -10.59 -27.26
N ILE A 232 10.88 -9.61 -26.41
CA ILE A 232 11.78 -9.23 -25.31
C ILE A 232 11.38 -10.05 -24.09
N VAL A 233 12.35 -10.64 -23.38
CA VAL A 233 12.10 -11.39 -22.14
C VAL A 233 13.05 -10.87 -21.06
N PRO A 234 12.54 -10.39 -19.91
CA PRO A 234 11.15 -10.03 -19.64
C PRO A 234 10.72 -8.76 -20.41
N CYS A 235 9.49 -8.75 -20.94
CA CYS A 235 8.93 -7.60 -21.65
C CYS A 235 8.29 -6.57 -20.71
N GLY A 236 8.16 -5.35 -21.23
CA GLY A 236 7.39 -4.28 -20.63
C GLY A 236 8.20 -3.24 -19.87
N LEU A 237 7.59 -2.08 -19.64
CA LEU A 237 8.25 -0.90 -19.07
C LEU A 237 8.73 -1.11 -17.64
N VAL A 238 8.03 -1.95 -16.86
CA VAL A 238 8.43 -2.24 -15.48
C VAL A 238 9.82 -2.88 -15.47
N ALA A 239 10.00 -3.93 -16.27
CA ALA A 239 11.29 -4.59 -16.38
C ALA A 239 12.32 -3.70 -17.09
N TRP A 240 11.94 -3.04 -18.19
CA TRP A 240 12.85 -2.19 -18.98
C TRP A 240 13.46 -1.03 -18.19
N SER A 241 12.76 -0.51 -17.18
CA SER A 241 13.28 0.55 -16.29
C SER A 241 14.00 0.02 -15.04
N LEU A 242 14.57 -1.18 -15.11
CA LEU A 242 15.29 -1.81 -13.99
C LEU A 242 16.36 -0.89 -13.38
N PHE A 243 16.33 -0.73 -12.07
CA PHE A 243 17.34 0.02 -11.34
C PHE A 243 18.74 -0.61 -11.49
N ASN A 244 19.78 0.20 -11.74
CA ASN A 244 21.11 -0.29 -12.13
C ASN A 244 22.30 0.38 -11.44
N ASP A 245 22.07 1.11 -10.34
CA ASP A 245 23.18 1.55 -9.50
C ASP A 245 23.70 0.36 -8.68
N THR A 246 25.00 0.38 -8.40
CA THR A 246 25.66 -0.63 -7.56
C THR A 246 26.28 0.01 -6.33
N TYR A 247 26.36 -0.76 -5.24
CA TYR A 247 26.89 -0.31 -3.96
C TYR A 247 27.95 -1.29 -3.45
N ARG A 248 29.12 -0.76 -3.09
CA ARG A 248 30.17 -1.50 -2.39
C ARG A 248 30.50 -0.79 -1.10
N PHE A 249 30.59 -1.55 -0.01
CA PHE A 249 30.81 -1.01 1.33
C PHE A 249 32.19 -1.43 1.83
N SER A 250 32.86 -0.53 2.54
CA SER A 250 34.13 -0.82 3.20
C SER A 250 34.21 -0.11 4.55
N VAL A 251 34.77 -0.78 5.54
CA VAL A 251 35.00 -0.25 6.88
C VAL A 251 36.48 -0.42 7.20
N LYS A 252 37.18 0.67 7.53
CA LYS A 252 38.63 0.65 7.81
C LYS A 252 39.46 -0.05 6.69
N LYS A 253 39.05 0.12 5.43
CA LYS A 253 39.61 -0.54 4.22
C LYS A 253 39.34 -2.05 4.09
N GLU A 254 38.60 -2.67 5.01
CA GLU A 254 38.05 -4.02 4.83
C GLU A 254 36.73 -3.94 4.05
N VAL A 255 36.58 -4.73 2.99
CA VAL A 255 35.35 -4.79 2.20
C VAL A 255 34.28 -5.55 2.98
N LEU A 256 33.11 -4.94 3.14
CA LEU A 256 31.94 -5.60 3.71
C LEU A 256 31.19 -6.36 2.62
N ASP A 257 30.95 -7.64 2.85
CA ASP A 257 30.14 -8.46 1.95
C ASP A 257 28.66 -8.07 2.01
N VAL A 258 28.05 -7.93 0.83
CA VAL A 258 26.63 -7.60 0.67
C VAL A 258 25.90 -8.85 0.22
N SER A 259 25.24 -9.50 1.16
CA SER A 259 24.45 -10.69 0.89
C SER A 259 23.16 -10.32 0.15
N LYS A 260 22.98 -10.92 -1.04
CA LYS A 260 21.75 -10.87 -1.84
C LYS A 260 20.80 -12.04 -1.55
N LYS A 261 21.13 -12.89 -0.57
CA LYS A 261 20.33 -14.06 -0.19
C LYS A 261 19.08 -13.64 0.59
N ASN A 262 17.94 -14.26 0.33
CA ASN A 262 16.67 -14.03 1.03
C ASN A 262 16.19 -12.56 1.01
N ILE A 263 16.48 -11.81 -0.06
CA ILE A 263 15.96 -10.43 -0.23
C ILE A 263 14.60 -10.41 -0.94
N ALA A 264 14.35 -11.39 -1.81
CA ALA A 264 13.07 -11.59 -2.48
C ALA A 264 12.23 -12.65 -1.74
N TRP A 265 10.92 -12.53 -1.83
CA TRP A 265 10.00 -13.49 -1.23
C TRP A 265 10.12 -14.84 -1.92
N LYS A 266 10.18 -15.93 -1.14
CA LYS A 266 10.27 -17.31 -1.68
C LYS A 266 9.14 -17.61 -2.66
N SER A 267 7.91 -17.19 -2.33
CA SER A 267 6.75 -17.33 -3.21
C SER A 267 6.91 -16.64 -4.57
N ASP A 268 7.65 -15.53 -4.63
CA ASP A 268 7.89 -14.85 -5.91
C ASP A 268 8.90 -15.66 -6.74
N GLN A 269 9.99 -16.13 -6.11
CA GLN A 269 11.02 -16.94 -6.76
C GLN A 269 10.49 -18.31 -7.24
N GLU A 270 9.58 -18.93 -6.49
CA GLU A 270 9.08 -20.29 -6.78
C GLU A 270 7.84 -20.31 -7.68
N HIS A 271 6.97 -19.29 -7.61
CA HIS A 271 5.66 -19.32 -8.28
C HIS A 271 5.41 -18.18 -9.27
N LYS A 272 6.17 -17.08 -9.23
CA LYS A 272 5.94 -15.93 -10.12
C LYS A 272 7.00 -15.77 -11.20
N PHE A 273 8.23 -16.19 -10.92
CA PHE A 273 9.34 -16.15 -11.87
C PHE A 273 9.77 -17.59 -12.16
N GLY A 274 9.69 -17.99 -13.43
CA GLY A 274 10.03 -19.35 -13.84
C GLY A 274 11.53 -19.61 -13.78
N SER A 275 11.90 -20.79 -13.28
CA SER A 275 13.29 -21.27 -13.28
C SER A 275 13.79 -21.71 -14.66
N ASP A 276 12.88 -21.83 -15.63
CA ASP A 276 13.14 -22.19 -17.02
C ASP A 276 13.07 -20.98 -17.98
N VAL A 277 12.81 -19.78 -17.45
CA VAL A 277 12.72 -18.53 -18.22
C VAL A 277 14.02 -17.77 -18.09
N TYR A 278 14.64 -17.45 -19.22
CA TYR A 278 15.92 -16.74 -19.30
C TYR A 278 15.75 -15.41 -20.03
N PRO A 279 16.49 -14.36 -19.67
CA PRO A 279 16.44 -13.09 -20.38
C PRO A 279 16.86 -13.24 -21.85
N LYS A 280 16.09 -12.62 -22.76
CA LYS A 280 16.34 -12.62 -24.21
C LYS A 280 16.06 -11.23 -24.76
N ASN A 281 16.95 -10.73 -25.61
CA ASN A 281 16.78 -9.44 -26.29
C ASN A 281 16.50 -8.25 -25.34
N PHE A 282 16.92 -8.36 -24.07
CA PHE A 282 16.63 -7.37 -23.04
C PHE A 282 17.68 -6.25 -23.07
N GLN A 283 17.24 -4.99 -23.13
CA GLN A 283 18.10 -3.80 -23.27
C GLN A 283 19.06 -3.86 -24.48
N SER A 284 18.64 -4.51 -25.57
CA SER A 284 19.43 -4.63 -26.82
C SER A 284 19.07 -3.57 -27.87
N GLY A 285 18.15 -2.66 -27.56
CA GLY A 285 17.75 -1.57 -28.46
C GLY A 285 18.67 -0.35 -28.39
N SER A 286 18.38 0.66 -29.21
CA SER A 286 19.07 1.95 -29.18
C SER A 286 18.80 2.75 -27.90
N LEU A 287 17.61 2.56 -27.31
CA LEU A 287 17.23 3.15 -26.02
C LEU A 287 17.43 2.12 -24.91
N ILE A 288 18.30 2.46 -23.96
CA ILE A 288 18.53 1.68 -22.74
C ILE A 288 17.79 2.37 -21.60
N GLY A 289 16.89 1.64 -20.94
CA GLY A 289 16.06 2.18 -19.88
C GLY A 289 16.63 2.05 -18.48
N GLY A 290 17.54 1.12 -18.29
CA GLY A 290 18.04 0.75 -16.98
C GLY A 290 19.09 -0.36 -17.03
N GLY A 291 19.02 -1.28 -16.08
CA GLY A 291 19.99 -2.35 -15.91
C GLY A 291 19.83 -3.46 -16.94
N LYS A 292 20.93 -4.19 -17.17
CA LYS A 292 20.95 -5.42 -17.97
C LYS A 292 20.82 -6.63 -17.04
N LEU A 293 20.18 -7.68 -17.56
CA LEU A 293 20.05 -8.96 -16.88
C LEU A 293 21.09 -9.95 -17.41
N ASN A 294 21.45 -10.95 -16.61
CA ASN A 294 22.38 -11.99 -17.05
C ASN A 294 21.62 -13.05 -17.87
N PRO A 295 21.94 -13.26 -19.17
CA PRO A 295 21.26 -14.24 -20.01
C PRO A 295 21.47 -15.70 -19.58
N SER A 296 22.53 -15.98 -18.82
CA SER A 296 22.88 -17.34 -18.38
C SER A 296 22.16 -17.78 -17.10
N ILE A 297 21.47 -16.86 -16.42
CA ILE A 297 20.81 -17.10 -15.13
C ILE A 297 19.29 -16.95 -15.31
N PRO A 298 18.45 -17.88 -14.80
CA PRO A 298 17.00 -17.79 -14.95
C PRO A 298 16.42 -16.61 -14.16
N LEU A 299 15.22 -16.16 -14.54
CA LEU A 299 14.56 -15.03 -13.89
C LEU A 299 14.28 -15.27 -12.40
N SER A 300 14.03 -16.52 -12.00
CA SER A 300 13.80 -16.91 -10.60
C SER A 300 14.97 -16.60 -9.67
N GLU A 301 16.21 -16.58 -10.19
CA GLU A 301 17.43 -16.33 -9.42
C GLU A 301 17.89 -14.87 -9.48
N GLN A 302 17.33 -14.06 -10.39
CA GLN A 302 17.65 -12.65 -10.53
C GLN A 302 16.85 -11.80 -9.54
N VAL A 303 17.24 -11.89 -8.26
CA VAL A 303 16.52 -11.29 -7.12
C VAL A 303 16.32 -9.78 -7.23
N ASP A 304 17.27 -9.03 -7.82
CA ASP A 304 17.15 -7.58 -8.00
C ASP A 304 16.00 -7.23 -8.97
N LEU A 305 15.80 -8.03 -10.02
CA LEU A 305 14.63 -7.92 -10.91
C LEU A 305 13.35 -8.21 -10.14
N ILE A 306 13.30 -9.27 -9.34
CA ILE A 306 12.11 -9.67 -8.58
C ILE A 306 11.69 -8.56 -7.62
N VAL A 307 12.64 -7.98 -6.89
CA VAL A 307 12.39 -6.84 -5.98
C VAL A 307 11.86 -5.62 -6.75
N TRP A 308 12.43 -5.33 -7.93
CA TRP A 308 12.00 -4.21 -8.76
C TRP A 308 10.59 -4.38 -9.34
N MET A 309 10.27 -5.58 -9.83
CA MET A 309 8.99 -5.91 -10.47
C MET A 309 7.78 -5.81 -9.52
N ARG A 310 8.01 -5.81 -8.21
CA ARG A 310 6.97 -5.47 -7.21
C ARG A 310 6.77 -3.96 -7.21
N THR A 311 5.81 -3.46 -7.96
CA THR A 311 5.51 -2.01 -8.05
C THR A 311 5.17 -1.39 -6.70
N ALA A 312 5.72 -0.22 -6.41
CA ALA A 312 5.42 0.58 -5.23
C ALA A 312 4.10 1.35 -5.40
N ALA A 313 3.40 1.57 -4.30
CA ALA A 313 2.12 2.29 -4.27
C ALA A 313 2.27 3.81 -4.17
N LEU A 314 3.47 4.32 -3.86
CA LEU A 314 3.79 5.73 -3.67
C LEU A 314 4.95 6.14 -4.58
N PRO A 315 5.05 7.42 -4.98
CA PRO A 315 6.12 7.91 -5.84
C PRO A 315 7.50 7.97 -5.15
N ASN A 316 7.49 8.03 -3.82
CA ASN A 316 8.68 7.90 -3.00
C ASN A 316 8.63 6.52 -2.38
N PHE A 317 9.61 5.67 -2.68
CA PHE A 317 9.61 4.30 -2.20
C PHE A 317 11.02 3.78 -1.99
N ARG A 318 11.11 2.75 -1.15
CA ARG A 318 12.34 2.02 -0.86
C ARG A 318 12.25 0.63 -1.46
N LYS A 319 13.39 0.12 -1.92
CA LYS A 319 13.56 -1.26 -2.37
C LYS A 319 14.78 -1.85 -1.70
N LEU A 320 14.65 -3.11 -1.27
CA LEU A 320 15.73 -3.80 -0.62
C LEU A 320 16.81 -4.16 -1.65
N TYR A 321 18.00 -3.61 -1.49
CA TYR A 321 19.15 -3.96 -2.32
C TYR A 321 19.83 -5.22 -1.79
N GLY A 322 20.07 -5.32 -0.49
CA GLY A 322 20.88 -6.38 0.10
C GLY A 322 20.92 -6.28 1.61
N LYS A 323 21.70 -7.15 2.25
CA LYS A 323 21.94 -7.08 3.70
C LYS A 323 23.40 -7.36 4.03
N ILE A 324 23.89 -6.73 5.08
CA ILE A 324 25.21 -6.95 5.66
C ILE A 324 25.01 -7.83 6.89
N GLU A 325 25.65 -8.99 6.92
CA GLU A 325 25.54 -9.97 8.02
C GLU A 325 26.60 -9.76 9.11
N LYS A 326 27.10 -8.53 9.24
CA LYS A 326 28.04 -8.10 10.27
C LYS A 326 27.45 -6.94 11.05
N ASP A 327 27.74 -6.90 12.35
CA ASP A 327 27.37 -5.79 13.23
C ASP A 327 28.20 -4.55 12.90
N LEU A 328 27.57 -3.37 12.91
CA LEU A 328 28.24 -2.09 12.67
C LEU A 328 28.25 -1.28 13.98
N GLN A 329 29.47 -1.03 14.48
CA GLN A 329 29.67 -0.28 15.72
C GLN A 329 29.32 1.19 15.54
N ALA A 330 28.90 1.81 16.64
CA ALA A 330 28.61 3.23 16.64
C ALA A 330 29.91 4.03 16.39
N ASN A 331 29.80 5.19 15.73
CA ASN A 331 30.92 6.06 15.32
C ASN A 331 31.93 5.44 14.34
N THR A 332 31.61 4.32 13.68
CA THR A 332 32.43 3.84 12.57
C THR A 332 32.14 4.62 11.30
N THR A 333 33.17 4.97 10.53
CA THR A 333 33.01 5.51 9.19
C THR A 333 32.97 4.37 8.18
N ILE A 334 31.89 4.33 7.40
CA ILE A 334 31.68 3.40 6.30
C ILE A 334 31.97 4.16 5.00
N ALA A 335 32.94 3.69 4.23
CA ALA A 335 33.16 4.18 2.88
C ALA A 335 32.29 3.38 1.91
N VAL A 336 31.42 4.08 1.19
CA VAL A 336 30.52 3.51 0.18
C VAL A 336 30.99 3.95 -1.19
N THR A 337 31.31 2.98 -2.04
CA THR A 337 31.57 3.19 -3.47
C THR A 337 30.29 2.92 -4.23
N ILE A 338 29.78 3.93 -4.92
CA ILE A 338 28.53 3.92 -5.68
C ILE A 338 28.86 4.05 -7.16
N GLU A 339 28.33 3.15 -7.98
CA GLU A 339 28.30 3.34 -9.43
C GLU A 339 26.95 3.98 -9.81
N ASN A 340 26.97 5.29 -10.07
CA ASN A 340 25.78 6.11 -10.32
C ASN A 340 25.36 6.03 -11.80
N ASN A 341 24.62 4.99 -12.18
CA ASN A 341 24.23 4.71 -13.57
C ASN A 341 22.77 5.08 -13.90
N TYR A 342 21.87 5.05 -12.91
CA TYR A 342 20.44 5.20 -13.10
C TYR A 342 20.06 6.67 -13.24
N ASN A 343 19.47 7.05 -14.38
CA ASN A 343 19.12 8.45 -14.66
C ASN A 343 17.85 8.88 -13.92
N THR A 344 17.99 9.73 -12.91
CA THR A 344 16.86 10.38 -12.23
C THR A 344 16.72 11.87 -12.53
N TYR A 345 17.74 12.49 -13.14
CA TYR A 345 17.77 13.94 -13.36
C TYR A 345 16.75 14.39 -14.41
N SER A 346 16.48 13.54 -15.40
CA SER A 346 15.51 13.78 -16.48
C SER A 346 14.08 14.03 -16.00
N PHE A 347 13.70 13.44 -14.86
CA PHE A 347 12.38 13.61 -14.25
C PHE A 347 12.41 14.27 -12.86
N GLY A 348 13.54 14.90 -12.50
CA GLY A 348 13.70 15.58 -11.20
C GLY A 348 13.64 14.64 -9.99
N GLY A 349 13.92 13.35 -10.19
CA GLY A 349 13.99 12.36 -9.12
C GLY A 349 15.24 12.48 -8.27
N LYS A 350 15.14 12.04 -7.01
CA LYS A 350 16.25 12.03 -6.06
C LYS A 350 16.61 10.59 -5.72
N LYS A 351 17.86 10.36 -5.35
CA LYS A 351 18.36 9.04 -4.98
C LYS A 351 19.00 9.07 -3.61
N LYS A 352 18.55 8.19 -2.74
CA LYS A 352 19.12 8.02 -1.41
C LYS A 352 19.50 6.58 -1.17
N LEU A 353 20.61 6.39 -0.47
CA LEU A 353 21.03 5.12 0.09
C LEU A 353 20.58 5.09 1.54
N VAL A 354 19.89 4.02 1.93
CA VAL A 354 19.34 3.86 3.26
C VAL A 354 19.90 2.61 3.90
N LEU A 355 20.59 2.75 5.03
CA LEU A 355 21.01 1.65 5.88
C LEU A 355 20.07 1.59 7.07
N SER A 356 19.39 0.46 7.27
CA SER A 356 18.39 0.35 8.33
C SER A 356 18.45 -1.01 9.01
N THR A 357 18.26 -0.99 10.32
CA THR A 357 17.99 -2.20 11.12
C THR A 357 16.49 -2.51 11.10
N THR A 358 16.10 -3.70 11.53
CA THR A 358 14.68 -4.06 11.67
C THR A 358 14.35 -4.44 13.09
N SER A 359 13.16 -4.05 13.53
CA SER A 359 12.51 -4.55 14.74
C SER A 359 11.46 -5.60 14.37
N TRP A 360 10.82 -6.20 15.37
CA TRP A 360 9.72 -7.17 15.17
C TRP A 360 8.53 -6.59 14.40
N ILE A 361 8.33 -5.26 14.44
CA ILE A 361 7.26 -4.57 13.72
C ILE A 361 7.70 -4.07 12.33
N GLY A 362 8.98 -4.26 11.98
CA GLY A 362 9.59 -3.84 10.72
C GLY A 362 10.57 -2.68 10.91
N GLY A 363 10.55 -1.74 9.95
CA GLY A 363 11.43 -0.57 9.95
C GLY A 363 10.98 0.54 10.91
N LYS A 364 11.71 1.67 10.88
CA LYS A 364 11.41 2.84 11.71
C LYS A 364 10.07 3.46 11.28
N ASN A 365 9.04 3.32 12.11
CA ASN A 365 7.74 3.93 11.91
C ASN A 365 7.05 4.28 13.25
N SER A 366 7.29 5.51 13.72
CA SER A 366 6.71 6.01 14.96
C SER A 366 5.21 6.34 14.87
N PHE A 367 4.63 6.39 13.65
CA PHE A 367 3.22 6.75 13.45
C PHE A 367 2.29 5.78 14.16
N LEU A 368 2.53 4.47 14.00
CA LEU A 368 1.66 3.43 14.56
C LEU A 368 1.60 3.54 16.09
N GLY A 369 2.76 3.63 16.76
CA GLY A 369 2.83 3.78 18.21
C GLY A 369 2.13 5.04 18.72
N ARG A 370 2.38 6.20 18.08
CA ARG A 370 1.71 7.47 18.41
C ARG A 370 0.20 7.41 18.21
N ALA A 371 -0.27 6.76 17.14
CA ALA A 371 -1.70 6.60 16.87
C ALA A 371 -2.40 5.75 17.94
N TYR A 372 -1.81 4.62 18.35
CA TYR A 372 -2.36 3.79 19.43
C TYR A 372 -2.41 4.54 20.77
N ILE A 373 -1.36 5.29 21.13
CA ILE A 373 -1.34 6.11 22.35
C ILE A 373 -2.39 7.22 22.29
N ALA A 374 -2.52 7.92 21.16
CA ALA A 374 -3.50 8.99 20.99
C ALA A 374 -4.94 8.47 21.08
N ILE A 375 -5.26 7.38 20.39
CA ILE A 375 -6.59 6.76 20.43
C ILE A 375 -6.88 6.20 21.82
N GLY A 376 -5.93 5.48 22.42
CA GLY A 376 -6.09 4.94 23.77
C GLY A 376 -6.27 6.03 24.83
N GLY A 377 -5.50 7.12 24.74
CA GLY A 377 -5.64 8.29 25.60
C GLY A 377 -6.98 9.01 25.43
N LEU A 378 -7.46 9.17 24.19
CA LEU A 378 -8.78 9.72 23.91
C LEU A 378 -9.90 8.84 24.49
N CYS A 379 -9.79 7.51 24.36
CA CYS A 379 -10.75 6.58 24.95
C CYS A 379 -10.81 6.68 26.48
N LEU A 380 -9.67 6.77 27.16
CA LEU A 380 -9.64 6.95 28.62
C LEU A 380 -10.21 8.32 29.03
N PHE A 381 -9.87 9.38 28.30
CA PHE A 381 -10.44 10.70 28.54
C PHE A 381 -11.98 10.69 28.42
N LEU A 382 -12.51 10.10 27.35
CA LEU A 382 -13.96 9.96 27.16
C LEU A 382 -14.60 9.09 28.25
N ALA A 383 -13.93 8.02 28.71
CA ALA A 383 -14.42 7.21 29.82
C ALA A 383 -14.54 8.04 31.10
N VAL A 384 -13.55 8.88 31.42
CA VAL A 384 -13.63 9.80 32.58
C VAL A 384 -14.78 10.79 32.41
N CYS A 385 -14.97 11.37 31.23
CA CYS A 385 -16.11 12.26 30.97
C CYS A 385 -17.47 11.56 31.15
N PHE A 386 -17.61 10.33 30.64
CA PHE A 386 -18.85 9.56 30.82
C PHE A 386 -19.09 9.17 32.28
N VAL A 387 -18.05 8.79 33.02
CA VAL A 387 -18.16 8.54 34.47
C VAL A 387 -18.61 9.80 35.19
N PHE A 388 -18.03 10.96 34.87
CA PHE A 388 -18.42 12.24 35.45
C PHE A 388 -19.90 12.55 35.17
N VAL A 389 -20.35 12.47 33.91
CA VAL A 389 -21.77 12.70 33.56
C VAL A 389 -22.69 11.70 34.25
N TYR A 390 -22.29 10.42 34.32
CA TYR A 390 -23.09 9.36 34.94
C TYR A 390 -23.27 9.57 36.44
N VAL A 391 -22.24 10.05 37.14
CA VAL A 391 -22.29 10.33 38.59
C VAL A 391 -23.04 11.63 38.90
N PHE A 392 -22.79 12.70 38.14
CA PHE A 392 -23.36 14.02 38.45
C PHE A 392 -24.77 14.26 37.87
N LYS A 393 -25.12 13.59 36.77
CA LYS A 393 -26.44 13.71 36.11
C LYS A 393 -26.95 12.31 35.72
N PRO A 394 -27.21 11.42 36.69
CA PRO A 394 -27.70 10.08 36.39
C PRO A 394 -29.07 10.18 35.70
N ARG A 395 -29.20 9.52 34.55
CA ARG A 395 -30.50 9.34 33.89
C ARG A 395 -30.98 7.90 34.11
N PRO A 396 -32.17 7.68 34.68
CA PRO A 396 -32.74 6.34 34.78
C PRO A 396 -32.98 5.76 33.39
N LEU A 397 -32.64 4.47 33.22
CA LEU A 397 -32.82 3.77 31.96
C LEU A 397 -34.31 3.53 31.70
N GLY A 398 -34.78 3.90 30.50
CA GLY A 398 -36.17 3.68 30.09
C GLY A 398 -37.19 4.63 30.74
N ASP A 399 -36.76 5.78 31.26
CA ASP A 399 -37.65 6.76 31.87
C ASP A 399 -38.66 7.34 30.85
N PRO A 400 -39.97 7.13 31.05
CA PRO A 400 -41.00 7.57 30.13
C PRO A 400 -41.16 9.10 30.08
N SER A 401 -40.59 9.86 31.02
CA SER A 401 -40.63 11.33 31.01
C SER A 401 -39.90 11.96 29.81
N TYR A 402 -38.93 11.23 29.23
CA TYR A 402 -38.16 11.68 28.07
C TYR A 402 -38.82 11.33 26.73
N LEU A 403 -39.92 10.59 26.72
CA LEU A 403 -40.68 10.30 25.50
C LEU A 403 -41.24 11.61 24.95
N SER A 404 -41.06 11.85 23.64
CA SER A 404 -41.36 13.16 23.01
C SER A 404 -42.82 13.60 23.22
N TRP A 405 -43.76 12.66 23.31
CA TRP A 405 -45.17 12.92 23.57
C TRP A 405 -45.52 13.16 25.05
N ASN A 406 -44.63 12.78 25.98
CA ASN A 406 -44.76 13.06 27.41
C ASN A 406 -44.08 14.39 27.80
N ARG A 407 -43.21 14.93 26.94
CA ARG A 407 -42.67 16.28 27.07
C ARG A 407 -43.76 17.25 26.62
N ASN A 408 -44.69 17.60 27.52
CA ASN A 408 -45.73 18.59 27.26
C ASN A 408 -45.13 19.83 26.58
N PRO A 409 -45.66 20.29 25.43
CA PRO A 409 -45.48 21.68 25.05
C PRO A 409 -46.22 22.51 26.10
N SER A 410 -45.49 23.31 26.87
CA SER A 410 -46.07 24.42 27.61
C SER A 410 -46.81 25.31 26.62
N GLY A 411 -48.14 25.14 26.56
CA GLY A 411 -48.99 25.78 25.57
C GLY A 411 -50.43 25.29 25.57
N GLN A 412 -51.06 25.12 26.74
CA GLN A 412 -52.51 25.29 26.82
C GLN A 412 -52.92 25.72 28.23
N MET A 413 -53.48 26.93 28.27
CA MET A 413 -54.10 27.59 29.40
C MET A 413 -55.12 26.68 30.09
N ASN A 414 -55.13 26.70 31.42
CA ASN A 414 -56.30 27.02 32.23
C ASN A 414 -55.86 27.43 33.64
#